data_AF-A0A109LS40-F1
#
_entry.id   AF-A0A109LS40-F1
#
_cell.length_a   1.000
_cell.length_b   1.000
_cell.length_c   1.000
_cell.angle_alpha   90.00
_cell.angle_beta   90.00
_cell.angle_gamma   90.00
#
_symmetry.space_group_name_H-M   'P 1'
#
loop_
_entity.id
_entity.type
_entity.pdbx_description
1 polymer ?
#
loop_
_entity_poly.entity_id
_entity_poly.type
_entity_poly.pdbx_seq_one_letter_code
_entity_poly.pdbx_strand_id
1 'polypeptide(L)' 'MARGIFRTKNSWADDDSVCVRYGDGTEIEIPRIQYVALINTPAFDALPWRDELSNAQPKSVES' A
#
# COMPACT_ATOMS: atom_id res chain seq x y z
N MET A 1 -7.07 2.14 -13.94
CA MET A 1 -7.64 2.03 -12.57
C MET A 1 -6.59 1.39 -11.68
N ALA A 2 -6.32 1.93 -10.49
CA ALA A 2 -5.40 1.30 -9.54
C ALA A 2 -5.95 -0.08 -9.14
N ARG A 3 -5.10 -1.11 -9.16
CA ARG A 3 -5.46 -2.49 -8.78
C ARG A 3 -5.37 -2.72 -7.28
N GLY A 4 -4.54 -1.96 -6.59
CA GLY A 4 -4.37 -2.05 -5.14
C GLY A 4 -3.74 -0.80 -4.58
N ILE A 5 -4.10 -0.49 -3.35
CA ILE A 5 -3.54 0.61 -2.58
C ILE A 5 -3.30 0.11 -1.16
N PHE A 6 -2.09 0.26 -0.65
CA PHE A 6 -1.68 -0.27 0.64
C PHE A 6 -0.63 0.60 1.32
N ARG A 7 -0.54 0.48 2.64
CA ARG A 7 0.44 1.18 3.47
C ARG A 7 1.73 0.39 3.58
N THR A 8 2.85 1.10 3.61
CA THR A 8 4.19 0.56 3.82
C THR A 8 4.85 1.29 4.98
N LYS A 9 5.41 0.53 5.94
CA LYS A 9 6.11 1.09 7.11
C LYS A 9 7.55 1.38 6.77
N ASN A 10 8.07 2.52 7.22
CA ASN A 10 9.48 2.90 7.15
C ASN A 10 10.09 2.79 5.74
N SER A 11 9.29 3.02 4.70
CA SER A 11 9.69 2.75 3.31
C SER A 11 10.19 4.02 2.62
N TRP A 12 9.62 5.18 2.96
CA TRP A 12 10.06 6.47 2.43
C TRP A 12 10.86 7.26 3.47
N ALA A 13 12.19 7.26 3.37
CA ALA A 13 13.07 7.99 4.29
C ALA A 13 12.79 7.71 5.78
N ASP A 14 12.53 6.44 6.11
CA ASP A 14 12.13 5.96 7.45
C ASP A 14 10.73 6.40 7.92
N ASP A 15 9.93 7.00 7.04
CA ASP A 15 8.53 7.37 7.31
C ASP A 15 7.55 6.41 6.62
N ASP A 16 6.29 6.50 7.03
CA ASP A 16 5.19 5.73 6.45
C ASP A 16 4.84 6.25 5.05
N SER A 17 4.56 5.32 4.14
CA SER A 17 4.19 5.63 2.76
C SER A 17 2.97 4.84 2.32
N VAL A 18 2.35 5.32 1.25
CA VAL A 18 1.31 4.60 0.51
C VAL A 18 1.91 4.12 -0.79
N CYS A 19 1.77 2.84 -1.07
CA CYS A 19 2.11 2.27 -2.35
C CYS A 19 0.83 2.01 -3.15
N VAL A 20 0.76 2.59 -4.34
CA VAL A 20 -0.34 2.44 -5.29
C VAL A 20 0.13 1.52 -6.40
N ARG A 21 -0.50 0.36 -6.52
CA ARG A 21 -0.24 -0.60 -7.59
C ARG A 21 -1.28 -0.45 -8.69
N TYR A 22 -0.82 -0.17 -9.90
CA TYR A 22 -1.65 -0.04 -11.08
C TYR A 22 -1.85 -1.38 -11.79
N GLY A 23 -2.83 -1.44 -12.70
CA GLY A 23 -3.24 -2.67 -13.40
C GLY A 23 -2.17 -3.30 -14.29
N ASP A 24 -1.26 -2.47 -14.77
CA ASP A 24 -0.07 -2.80 -15.56
C ASP A 24 1.10 -3.29 -14.71
N GLY A 25 0.95 -3.30 -13.38
CA GLY A 25 1.98 -3.75 -12.44
C GLY A 25 2.92 -2.64 -11.97
N THR A 26 2.80 -1.42 -12.48
CA THR A 26 3.52 -0.26 -11.97
C THR A 26 3.13 0.00 -10.51
N GLU A 27 4.13 0.22 -9.67
CA GLU A 27 3.96 0.57 -8.25
C GLU A 27 4.51 1.99 -8.04
N ILE A 28 3.70 2.88 -7.48
CA ILE A 28 4.10 4.25 -7.13
C ILE A 28 4.04 4.39 -5.62
N GLU A 29 5.17 4.76 -5.03
CA GLU A 29 5.24 5.12 -3.62
C GLU A 29 4.98 6.62 -3.44
N ILE A 30 4.08 6.93 -2.51
CA ILE A 30 3.66 8.28 -2.16
C ILE A 30 3.86 8.44 -0.65
N PRO A 31 4.67 9.41 -0.18
CA PRO A 31 4.85 9.63 1.25
C PRO A 31 3.53 10.04 1.92
N ARG A 32 3.29 9.61 3.16
CA ARG A 32 2.04 9.85 3.90
C ARG A 32 1.60 11.31 3.85
N ILE A 33 2.53 12.25 4.05
CA ILE A 33 2.23 13.69 4.03
C ILE A 33 1.63 14.15 2.70
N GLN A 34 2.15 13.66 1.57
CA GLN A 34 1.61 13.99 0.25
C GLN A 34 0.28 13.29 0.01
N TYR A 35 0.16 12.02 0.41
CA TYR A 35 -1.08 11.26 0.26
C TYR A 35 -2.25 11.91 1.01
N VAL A 36 -2.01 12.35 2.24
CA VAL A 36 -3.00 13.06 3.07
C VAL A 36 -3.31 14.45 2.51
N ALA A 37 -2.30 15.18 2.02
CA ALA A 37 -2.49 16.50 1.42
C ALA A 37 -3.33 16.48 0.13
N LEU A 38 -3.29 15.38 -0.63
CA LEU A 38 -4.05 15.21 -1.86
C LEU A 38 -5.56 14.95 -1.63
N ILE A 39 -6.02 14.86 -0.37
CA ILE A 39 -7.41 14.49 0.00
C ILE A 39 -7.86 13.23 -0.75
N ASN A 40 -6.94 12.26 -0.89
CA ASN A 40 -7.26 11.00 -1.55
C ASN A 40 -8.21 10.18 -0.67
N THR A 41 -9.25 9.63 -1.29
CA THR A 41 -10.12 8.62 -0.67
C THR A 41 -9.76 7.25 -1.25
N PRO A 42 -9.59 6.21 -0.40
CA PRO A 42 -9.78 6.16 1.04
C PRO A 42 -8.65 6.81 1.87
N ALA A 43 -8.97 7.21 3.11
CA ALA A 43 -8.01 7.78 4.05
C ALA A 43 -6.83 6.83 4.31
N PHE A 44 -5.67 7.38 4.63
CA PHE A 44 -4.46 6.61 4.91
C PHE A 44 -4.71 5.47 5.90
N ASP A 45 -5.36 5.75 7.03
CA ASP A 45 -5.64 4.77 8.07
C ASP A 45 -6.64 3.67 7.68
N ALA A 46 -7.44 3.90 6.64
CA ALA A 46 -8.39 2.92 6.12
C ALA A 46 -7.74 1.92 5.13
N LEU A 47 -6.50 2.17 4.71
CA LEU A 47 -5.77 1.28 3.80
C LEU A 47 -5.19 0.08 4.56
N PRO A 48 -5.18 -1.13 3.98
CA PRO A 48 -4.47 -2.26 4.59
C PRO A 48 -2.95 -2.05 4.54
N TRP A 49 -2.21 -2.62 5.50
CA TRP A 49 -0.74 -2.67 5.41
C TRP A 49 -0.29 -3.72 4.38
N ARG A 50 0.85 -3.48 3.72
CA ARG A 50 1.45 -4.42 2.75
C ARG A 50 1.70 -5.80 3.37
N ASP A 51 2.18 -5.84 4.61
CA ASP A 51 2.37 -7.08 5.37
C ASP A 51 1.06 -7.85 5.60
N GLU A 52 -0.05 -7.14 5.84
CA GLU A 52 -1.36 -7.78 6.02
C GLU A 52 -1.85 -8.42 4.71
N LEU A 53 -1.57 -7.78 3.56
CA LEU A 53 -1.88 -8.34 2.25
C LEU A 53 -1.01 -9.56 1.90
N SER A 54 0.28 -9.53 2.25
CA SER A 54 1.17 -10.68 2.08
C SER A 54 0.77 -11.87 2.96
N ASN A 55 0.27 -11.62 4.17
CA ASN A 55 -0.20 -12.66 5.08
C ASN A 55 -1.61 -13.19 4.71
N ALA A 56 -2.39 -12.43 3.95
CA ALA A 56 -3.71 -12.84 3.46
C ALA A 56 -3.65 -13.73 2.19
N GLN A 57 -2.47 -13.92 1.58
CA GLN A 57 -2.31 -15.00 0.63
C GLN A 57 -2.31 -16.32 1.41
N PRO A 58 -3.27 -17.25 1.18
CA PRO A 58 -3.20 -18.55 1.80
C PRO A 58 -1.85 -19.13 1.42
N LYS A 59 -1.05 -19.50 2.42
CA LYS A 59 0.01 -20.49 2.22
C LYS A 59 -0.64 -21.60 1.40
N SER A 60 -0.25 -21.75 0.14
CA SER A 60 -0.37 -23.04 -0.53
C SER A 60 0.42 -23.99 0.36
N VAL A 61 -0.31 -24.62 1.29
CA VAL A 61 0.18 -25.75 2.06
C VAL A 61 0.24 -26.88 1.04
N GLU A 62 1.40 -26.99 0.40
CA GLU A 62 1.77 -28.20 -0.32
C GLU A 62 2.58 -29.04 0.67
N SER A 63 2.03 -30.18 1.04
CA SER A 63 2.67 -31.26 1.81
C SER A 63 2.26 -32.58 1.20
#